data_AF-A0A258K7B7-F1
#
_entry.id   AF-A0A258K7B7-F1
#
_cell.length_a   1.000
_cell.length_b   1.000
_cell.length_c   1.000
_cell.angle_alpha   90.00
_cell.angle_beta   90.00
_cell.angle_gamma   90.00
#
_symmetry.space_group_name_H-M   'P 1'
#
loop_
_entity.id
_entity.type
_entity.pdbx_description
1 polymer ?
#
loop_
_entity_poly.entity_id
_entity_poly.type
_entity_poly.pdbx_seq_one_letter_code
_entity_poly.pdbx_strand_id
1 'polypeptide(L)'
;LLDHDLVPLAPQDLAARLAGQPAYGMVREGERFGGWYLWPGYSVFDFKAVAHLPLDFGTDTPRTLDTGGQNWRVLYRSLSRPALTMARTLQVWLDDPETGVAEPFLLVDDWLHVGGAGHRGGGAAALERVRRAYDTEGPQALLERLVAGAH
;
A
#
# COMPACT_ATOMS: atom_id res chain seq x y z
N LEU A 1 5.21 2.20 8.44
CA LEU A 1 4.71 3.48 7.90
C LEU A 1 3.38 3.20 7.20
N LEU A 2 2.41 4.07 7.41
CA LEU A 2 1.13 4.06 6.72
C LEU A 2 0.93 5.43 6.10
N ASP A 3 0.51 5.47 4.84
CA ASP A 3 0.16 6.73 4.19
C ASP A 3 -1.11 7.32 4.81
N HIS A 4 -1.20 8.64 4.77
CA HIS A 4 -2.30 9.40 5.36
C HIS A 4 -3.62 9.26 4.59
N ASP A 5 -3.57 8.81 3.34
CA ASP A 5 -4.70 8.66 2.43
C ASP A 5 -5.07 7.18 2.20
N LEU A 6 -4.69 6.31 3.14
CA LEU A 6 -5.19 4.95 3.26
C LEU A 6 -6.44 4.90 4.14
N VAL A 7 -7.52 4.36 3.59
CA VAL A 7 -8.80 4.17 4.29
C VAL A 7 -9.01 2.69 4.58
N PRO A 8 -9.08 2.26 5.86
CA PRO A 8 -9.34 0.87 6.20
C PRO A 8 -10.81 0.51 5.95
N LEU A 9 -11.03 -0.58 5.22
CA LEU A 9 -12.36 -1.11 4.91
C LEU A 9 -12.75 -2.32 5.76
N ALA A 10 -11.85 -2.77 6.65
CA ALA A 10 -12.10 -3.84 7.62
C ALA A 10 -11.30 -3.58 8.91
N PRO A 11 -11.63 -4.23 10.05
CA PRO A 11 -10.79 -4.20 11.25
C PRO A 11 -9.37 -4.69 10.97
N GLN A 12 -8.38 -4.06 11.60
CA GLN A 12 -6.97 -4.27 11.27
C GLN A 12 -6.20 -4.86 12.45
N ASP A 13 -5.45 -5.93 12.18
CA ASP A 13 -4.46 -6.50 13.10
C ASP A 13 -3.10 -6.56 12.39
N LEU A 14 -2.38 -5.44 12.45
CA LEU A 14 -1.05 -5.32 11.82
C LEU A 14 0.00 -6.19 12.54
N ALA A 15 -0.19 -6.48 13.83
CA ALA A 15 0.71 -7.34 14.59
C ALA A 15 0.60 -8.78 14.12
N ALA A 16 -0.62 -9.27 13.88
CA ALA A 16 -0.85 -10.59 13.30
C ALA A 16 -0.25 -10.72 11.89
N ARG A 17 -0.37 -9.69 11.04
CA ARG A 17 0.22 -9.68 9.68
C ARG A 17 1.76 -9.75 9.69
N LEU A 18 2.37 -9.15 10.70
CA LEU A 18 3.82 -9.14 10.88
C LEU A 18 4.34 -10.38 11.60
N ALA A 19 3.48 -11.18 12.25
CA ALA A 19 3.89 -12.25 13.15
C ALA A 19 4.85 -13.24 12.47
N GLY A 20 6.03 -13.42 13.06
CA GLY A 20 7.05 -14.36 12.57
C GLY A 20 7.92 -13.84 11.42
N GLN A 21 7.79 -12.57 11.01
CA GLN A 21 8.62 -11.97 9.95
C GLN A 21 9.11 -10.56 10.31
N PRO A 22 10.27 -10.12 9.80
CA PRO A 22 10.85 -8.83 10.17
C PRO A 22 10.15 -7.62 9.53
N ALA A 23 9.44 -7.84 8.42
CA ALA A 23 8.73 -6.80 7.68
C ALA A 23 7.55 -7.38 6.91
N TYR A 24 6.46 -6.62 6.77
CA TYR A 24 5.26 -6.95 6.00
C TYR A 24 4.79 -5.71 5.26
N GLY A 25 4.26 -5.84 4.04
CA GLY A 25 3.69 -4.70 3.33
C GLY A 25 3.56 -4.90 1.83
N MET A 26 3.29 -3.81 1.13
CA MET A 26 3.13 -3.79 -0.33
C MET A 26 4.50 -3.84 -1.01
N VAL A 27 4.75 -4.91 -1.75
CA VAL A 27 6.00 -5.07 -2.51
C VAL A 27 5.99 -4.17 -3.75
N ARG A 28 7.12 -3.52 -3.99
CA ARG A 28 7.51 -2.93 -5.27
C ARG A 28 8.79 -3.60 -5.75
N GLU A 29 8.97 -3.62 -7.06
CA GLU A 29 10.16 -4.18 -7.70
C GLU A 29 10.89 -3.08 -8.49
N GLY A 30 12.21 -3.17 -8.53
CA GLY A 30 13.02 -2.34 -9.41
C GLY A 30 13.01 -2.89 -10.83
N GLU A 31 12.70 -2.04 -11.81
CA GLU A 31 12.56 -2.46 -13.21
C GLU A 31 13.90 -2.80 -13.89
N ARG A 32 15.00 -2.13 -13.48
CA ARG A 32 16.25 -2.15 -14.23
C ARG A 32 17.37 -2.97 -13.62
N PHE A 33 17.56 -2.88 -12.31
CA PHE A 33 18.71 -3.49 -11.62
C PHE A 33 18.31 -4.62 -10.66
N GLY A 34 17.04 -5.04 -10.74
CA GLY A 34 16.44 -5.97 -9.80
C GLY A 34 16.36 -5.41 -8.38
N GLY A 35 15.95 -6.27 -7.46
CA GLY A 35 15.68 -5.90 -6.08
C GLY A 35 14.21 -5.53 -5.87
N TRP A 36 13.80 -5.65 -4.61
CA TRP A 36 12.44 -5.40 -4.18
C TRP A 36 12.46 -4.59 -2.89
N TYR A 37 11.42 -3.81 -2.66
CA TYR A 37 11.28 -2.98 -1.48
C TYR A 37 9.81 -2.93 -1.09
N LEU A 38 9.54 -2.53 0.16
CA LEU A 38 8.18 -2.23 0.57
C LEU A 38 7.90 -0.77 0.31
N TRP A 39 6.74 -0.47 -0.27
CA TRP A 39 6.26 0.89 -0.38
C TRP A 39 6.01 1.46 1.03
N PRO A 40 6.62 2.60 1.40
CA PRO A 40 6.51 3.14 2.74
C PRO A 40 5.07 3.49 3.13
N GLY A 41 4.22 3.85 2.17
CA GLY A 41 2.81 4.09 2.42
C GLY A 41 2.07 2.86 2.94
N TYR A 42 2.56 1.63 2.72
CA TYR A 42 2.01 0.43 3.34
C TYR A 42 3.11 -0.56 3.72
N SER A 43 3.75 -0.31 4.87
CA SER A 43 4.85 -1.13 5.38
C SER A 43 4.81 -1.22 6.91
N VAL A 44 5.03 -2.42 7.44
CA VAL A 44 5.05 -2.71 8.88
C VAL A 44 6.35 -3.46 9.18
N PHE A 45 7.01 -3.13 10.28
CA PHE A 45 8.30 -3.71 10.65
C PHE A 45 8.29 -4.18 12.10
N ASP A 46 8.90 -5.33 12.36
CA ASP A 46 9.21 -5.72 13.74
C ASP A 46 10.37 -4.86 14.21
N PHE A 47 10.06 -3.90 15.08
CA PHE A 47 11.05 -2.97 15.60
C PHE A 47 12.24 -3.70 16.24
N LYS A 48 12.03 -4.82 16.95
CA LYS A 48 13.15 -5.58 17.54
C LYS A 48 14.07 -6.14 16.47
N ALA A 49 13.51 -6.61 15.36
CA ALA A 49 14.27 -7.15 14.24
C ALA A 49 15.06 -6.08 13.47
N VAL A 50 14.58 -4.84 13.42
CA VAL A 50 15.16 -3.79 12.56
C VAL A 50 15.79 -2.61 13.30
N ALA A 51 15.66 -2.48 14.62
CA ALA A 51 16.12 -1.31 15.39
C ALA A 51 17.61 -1.00 15.27
N HIS A 52 18.43 -2.01 14.95
CA HIS A 52 19.87 -1.86 14.77
C HIS A 52 20.27 -1.43 13.34
N LEU A 53 19.30 -1.37 12.42
CA LEU A 53 19.53 -1.03 11.02
C LEU A 53 19.31 0.47 10.80
N PRO A 54 20.18 1.14 10.02
CA PRO A 54 19.98 2.53 9.63
C PRO A 54 18.95 2.61 8.49
N LEU A 55 17.67 2.38 8.80
CA LEU A 55 16.61 2.41 7.80
C LEU A 55 16.46 3.82 7.20
N ASP A 56 16.36 3.88 5.88
CA ASP A 56 16.14 5.08 5.08
C ASP A 56 14.97 4.81 4.12
N PHE A 57 13.90 5.59 4.26
CA PHE A 57 12.68 5.45 3.46
C PHE A 57 12.70 6.32 2.19
N GLY A 58 13.85 6.91 1.84
CA GLY A 58 14.06 7.62 0.58
C GLY A 58 14.20 6.69 -0.64
N THR A 59 14.44 7.31 -1.80
CA THR A 59 14.64 6.64 -3.10
C THR A 59 16.08 6.14 -3.27
N ASP A 60 16.29 4.96 -3.85
CA ASP A 60 17.61 4.54 -4.36
C ASP A 60 17.64 4.81 -5.88
N THR A 61 17.89 6.08 -6.25
CA THR A 61 17.92 6.52 -7.65
C THR A 61 18.89 5.72 -8.52
N PRO A 62 20.13 5.40 -8.07
CA PRO A 62 21.03 4.54 -8.84
C PRO A 62 20.45 3.17 -9.20
N ARG A 63 19.60 2.59 -8.35
CA ARG A 63 18.89 1.31 -8.60
C ARG A 63 17.49 1.46 -9.17
N THR A 64 17.07 2.69 -9.48
CA THR A 64 15.71 3.00 -9.93
C THR A 64 14.64 2.45 -8.98
N LEU A 65 14.92 2.48 -7.68
CA LEU A 65 13.95 2.14 -6.64
C LEU A 65 13.35 3.43 -6.11
N ASP A 66 12.02 3.50 -6.06
CA ASP A 66 11.29 4.65 -5.55
C ASP A 66 11.40 4.74 -4.02
N THR A 67 10.57 5.58 -3.41
CA THR A 67 10.45 5.83 -1.97
C THR A 67 10.37 4.50 -1.23
N GLY A 68 11.28 4.28 -0.29
CA GLY A 68 11.51 3.01 0.43
C GLY A 68 12.68 2.18 -0.12
N GLY A 69 13.20 2.52 -1.30
CA GLY A 69 14.23 1.78 -2.02
C GLY A 69 15.59 1.74 -1.34
N GLN A 70 15.95 2.77 -0.57
CA GLN A 70 17.23 2.83 0.15
C GLN A 70 17.42 1.67 1.15
N ASN A 71 16.31 1.10 1.65
CA ASN A 71 16.32 -0.07 2.50
C ASN A 71 16.68 -1.38 1.78
N TRP A 72 16.79 -1.40 0.44
CA TRP A 72 17.21 -2.59 -0.31
C TRP A 72 18.55 -3.14 0.19
N ARG A 73 19.56 -2.27 0.34
CA ARG A 73 20.92 -2.70 0.71
C ARG A 73 21.06 -3.06 2.19
N VAL A 74 20.20 -2.48 3.02
CA VAL A 74 20.29 -2.55 4.49
C VAL A 74 19.44 -3.68 5.05
N LEU A 75 18.28 -3.96 4.43
CA LEU A 75 17.31 -4.92 4.93
C LEU A 75 16.90 -5.94 3.86
N TYR A 76 16.30 -5.49 2.75
CA TYR A 76 15.54 -6.41 1.89
C TYR A 76 16.42 -7.42 1.13
N ARG A 77 17.66 -7.06 0.77
CA ARG A 77 18.57 -7.96 0.04
C ARG A 77 19.00 -9.20 0.82
N SER A 78 18.93 -9.15 2.16
CA SER A 78 19.26 -10.30 3.02
C SER A 78 18.04 -11.15 3.37
N LEU A 79 16.84 -10.72 2.98
CA LEU A 79 15.61 -11.44 3.21
C LEU A 79 15.27 -12.34 2.02
N SER A 80 14.88 -13.57 2.31
CA SER A 80 14.32 -14.47 1.29
C SER A 80 12.86 -14.11 1.04
N ARG A 81 12.57 -13.36 -0.03
CA ARG A 81 11.21 -12.94 -0.36
C ARG A 81 10.19 -14.09 -0.43
N PRO A 82 10.49 -15.25 -1.05
CA PRO A 82 9.53 -16.36 -1.09
C PRO A 82 9.19 -16.97 0.28
N ALA A 83 9.98 -16.68 1.32
CA ALA A 83 9.74 -17.14 2.69
C ALA A 83 8.92 -16.15 3.52
N LEU A 84 8.51 -15.02 2.93
CA LEU A 84 7.77 -13.96 3.61
C LEU A 84 6.35 -13.88 3.07
N THR A 85 5.40 -13.60 3.97
CA THR A 85 4.05 -13.20 3.56
C THR A 85 4.06 -11.72 3.22
N MET A 86 3.43 -11.32 2.12
CA MET A 86 3.37 -9.94 1.66
C MET A 86 1.93 -9.49 1.48
N ALA A 87 1.70 -8.18 1.52
CA ALA A 87 0.37 -7.63 1.33
C ALA A 87 -0.15 -7.96 -0.07
N ARG A 88 -1.43 -8.32 -0.16
CA ARG A 88 -2.11 -8.47 -1.44
C ARG A 88 -2.36 -7.09 -2.02
N THR A 89 -2.12 -6.93 -3.31
CA THR A 89 -2.33 -5.66 -4.01
C THR A 89 -3.28 -5.89 -5.17
N LEU A 90 -4.30 -5.05 -5.28
CA LEU A 90 -5.27 -5.06 -6.37
C LEU A 90 -5.46 -3.66 -6.95
N GLN A 91 -5.66 -3.58 -8.26
CA GLN A 91 -6.28 -2.41 -8.85
C GLN A 91 -7.79 -2.60 -8.81
N VAL A 92 -8.50 -1.63 -8.25
CA VAL A 92 -9.95 -1.64 -8.10
C VAL A 92 -10.54 -0.38 -8.69
N TRP A 93 -11.86 -0.34 -8.88
CA TRP A 93 -12.50 0.73 -9.64
C TRP A 93 -13.69 1.30 -8.87
N LEU A 94 -13.81 2.63 -8.88
CA LEU A 94 -14.96 3.36 -8.37
C LEU A 94 -15.51 4.27 -9.44
N ASP A 95 -16.82 4.20 -9.65
CA ASP A 95 -17.52 5.08 -10.57
C ASP A 95 -17.50 6.52 -10.07
N ASP A 96 -17.20 7.44 -10.96
CA ASP A 96 -17.40 8.85 -10.74
C ASP A 96 -18.89 9.20 -10.79
N PRO A 97 -19.51 9.64 -9.68
CA PRO A 97 -20.93 9.97 -9.68
C PRO A 97 -21.26 11.16 -10.59
N GLU A 98 -20.30 12.02 -10.92
CA GLU A 98 -20.51 13.18 -11.78
C GLU A 98 -20.45 12.82 -13.28
N THR A 99 -19.48 12.00 -13.67
CA THR A 99 -19.25 11.65 -15.08
C THR A 99 -19.72 10.25 -15.48
N GLY A 100 -20.01 9.39 -14.50
CA GLY A 100 -20.29 7.96 -14.69
C GLY A 100 -19.09 7.12 -15.11
N VAL A 101 -17.88 7.70 -15.12
CA VAL A 101 -16.65 7.01 -15.56
C VAL A 101 -15.98 6.35 -14.36
N ALA A 102 -15.62 5.07 -14.50
CA ALA A 102 -14.85 4.35 -13.50
C ALA A 102 -13.39 4.86 -13.44
N GLU A 103 -12.93 5.22 -12.25
CA GLU A 103 -11.54 5.59 -11.98
C GLU A 103 -10.80 4.50 -11.19
N PRO A 104 -9.51 4.28 -11.48
CA PRO A 104 -8.73 3.25 -10.81
C PRO A 104 -8.24 3.73 -9.44
N PHE A 105 -8.32 2.84 -8.47
CA PHE A 105 -7.75 2.98 -7.14
C PHE A 105 -6.87 1.78 -6.80
N LEU A 106 -6.02 1.95 -5.80
CA LEU A 106 -5.18 0.88 -5.29
C LEU A 106 -5.79 0.32 -4.00
N LEU A 107 -5.96 -0.98 -3.93
CA LEU A 107 -6.34 -1.70 -2.72
C LEU A 107 -5.15 -2.53 -2.24
N VAL A 108 -4.71 -2.29 -1.00
CA VAL A 108 -3.62 -3.03 -0.35
C VAL A 108 -4.19 -3.75 0.86
N ASP A 109 -4.26 -5.08 0.77
CA ASP A 109 -5.10 -5.92 1.63
C ASP A 109 -6.54 -5.36 1.70
N ASP A 110 -6.92 -4.77 2.83
CA ASP A 110 -8.23 -4.16 3.07
C ASP A 110 -8.15 -2.63 3.19
N TRP A 111 -7.05 -2.03 2.74
CA TRP A 111 -6.82 -0.58 2.79
C TRP A 111 -6.93 0.00 1.38
N LEU A 112 -7.93 0.85 1.20
CA LEU A 112 -8.11 1.59 -0.05
C LEU A 112 -7.25 2.84 -0.03
N HIS A 113 -6.33 2.95 -0.98
CA HIS A 113 -5.47 4.10 -1.18
C HIS A 113 -6.16 5.09 -2.12
N VAL A 114 -6.54 6.25 -1.59
CA VAL A 114 -7.21 7.33 -2.33
C VAL A 114 -6.28 7.94 -3.38
N GLY A 115 -5.00 8.14 -3.01
CA GLY A 115 -3.97 8.69 -3.87
C GLY A 115 -4.10 10.21 -4.07
N GLY A 116 -3.02 10.93 -3.76
CA GLY A 116 -2.89 12.33 -4.17
C GLY A 116 -3.74 13.33 -3.39
N ALA A 117 -4.28 12.93 -2.24
CA ALA A 117 -5.07 13.78 -1.33
C ALA A 117 -4.35 15.07 -0.90
N GLY A 118 -3.02 15.13 -1.01
CA GLY A 118 -2.21 16.32 -0.74
C GLY A 118 -1.51 17.01 -1.93
N HIS A 119 -1.59 16.47 -3.16
CA HIS A 119 -0.63 16.85 -4.23
C HIS A 119 -1.25 17.10 -5.62
N ARG A 120 -2.54 16.83 -5.84
CA ARG A 120 -3.21 17.05 -7.13
C ARG A 120 -4.57 17.70 -6.93
N GLY A 121 -4.99 18.58 -7.85
CA GLY A 121 -6.32 19.19 -7.84
C GLY A 121 -7.48 18.18 -7.82
N GLY A 122 -7.23 16.93 -8.26
CA GLY A 122 -8.20 15.82 -8.20
C GLY A 122 -8.27 15.04 -6.87
N GLY A 123 -7.36 15.29 -5.91
CA GLY A 123 -7.31 14.53 -4.65
C GLY A 123 -8.56 14.72 -3.78
N ALA A 124 -9.16 15.91 -3.79
CA ALA A 124 -10.41 16.18 -3.08
C ALA A 124 -11.60 15.42 -3.69
N ALA A 125 -11.68 15.33 -5.01
CA ALA A 125 -12.73 14.58 -5.70
C ALA A 125 -12.59 13.08 -5.47
N ALA A 126 -11.36 12.54 -5.52
CA ALA A 126 -11.08 11.15 -5.20
C ALA A 126 -11.47 10.80 -3.75
N LEU A 127 -11.13 11.66 -2.79
CA LEU A 127 -11.49 11.48 -1.38
C LEU A 127 -13.00 11.51 -1.18
N GLU A 128 -13.71 12.45 -1.82
CA GLU A 128 -15.15 12.55 -1.75
C GLU A 128 -15.84 11.30 -2.33
N ARG A 129 -15.30 10.75 -3.43
CA ARG A 129 -15.80 9.51 -4.03
C ARG A 129 -15.66 8.32 -3.10
N VAL A 130 -14.48 8.15 -2.50
CA VAL A 130 -14.23 7.10 -1.50
C VAL A 130 -15.16 7.29 -0.30
N ARG A 131 -15.28 8.51 0.22
CA ARG A 131 -16.16 8.84 1.35
C ARG A 131 -17.62 8.50 1.04
N ARG A 132 -18.14 8.90 -0.13
CA ARG A 132 -19.51 8.58 -0.53
C ARG A 132 -19.75 7.07 -0.60
N ALA A 133 -18.85 6.32 -1.24
CA ALA A 133 -18.98 4.86 -1.34
C ALA A 133 -18.95 4.21 0.06
N TYR A 134 -18.02 4.67 0.91
CA TYR A 134 -17.89 4.22 2.30
C TYR A 134 -19.15 4.46 3.12
N ASP A 135 -19.71 5.68 3.06
CA ASP A 135 -20.89 6.10 3.82
C ASP A 135 -22.17 5.42 3.32
N THR A 136 -22.27 5.15 2.01
CA THR A 136 -23.48 4.61 1.37
C THR A 136 -23.59 3.09 1.54
N GLU A 137 -22.50 2.37 1.33
CA GLU A 137 -22.49 0.90 1.31
C GLU A 137 -22.07 0.31 2.66
N GLY A 138 -21.29 1.06 3.43
CA GLY A 138 -20.53 0.56 4.57
C GLY A 138 -19.20 -0.06 4.14
N PRO A 139 -18.17 0.00 5.01
CA PRO A 139 -16.79 -0.39 4.67
C PRO A 139 -16.66 -1.84 4.18
N GLN A 140 -17.32 -2.77 4.87
CA GLN A 140 -17.22 -4.20 4.56
C GLN A 140 -17.85 -4.55 3.20
N ALA A 141 -19.04 -4.01 2.91
CA ALA A 141 -19.71 -4.24 1.64
C ALA A 141 -18.94 -3.60 0.47
N LEU A 142 -18.37 -2.42 0.71
CA LEU A 142 -17.48 -1.77 -0.25
C LEU A 142 -16.25 -2.63 -0.56
N LEU A 143 -15.59 -3.18 0.46
CA LEU A 143 -14.44 -4.09 0.27
C LEU A 143 -14.81 -5.30 -0.58
N GLU A 144 -15.91 -5.99 -0.24
CA GLU A 144 -16.37 -7.18 -0.95
C GLU A 144 -16.66 -6.87 -2.43
N ARG A 145 -17.32 -5.75 -2.72
CA ARG A 145 -17.58 -5.29 -4.09
C ARG A 145 -16.29 -4.99 -4.85
N LEU A 146 -15.37 -4.25 -4.24
CA LEU A 146 -14.09 -3.89 -4.87
C LEU A 146 -13.24 -5.13 -5.19
N VAL A 147 -13.18 -6.09 -4.26
CA VAL A 147 -12.44 -7.35 -4.48
C VAL A 147 -13.10 -8.20 -5.57
N ALA A 148 -14.43 -8.24 -5.64
CA ALA A 148 -15.16 -8.97 -6.67
C ALA A 148 -14.98 -8.38 -8.08
N GLY A 149 -14.79 -7.05 -8.17
CA GLY A 149 -14.56 -6.33 -9.43
C GLY A 149 -13.08 -6.12 -9.80
N ALA A 150 -12.14 -6.67 -9.01
CA ALA A 150 -10.72 -6.49 -9.26
C ALA A 150 -10.23 -7.26 -10.50
N HIS A 151 -9.28 -6.68 -11.23
CA HIS A 151 -8.59 -7.28 -12.36
C HIS A 151 -7.11 -7.49 -12.07
#